data_AF-A0AAJ3CE68-F1
#
_entry.id   AF-A0AAJ3CE68-F1
#
_cell.length_a   1.000
_cell.length_b   1.000
_cell.length_c   1.000
_cell.angle_alpha   90.00
_cell.angle_beta   90.00
_cell.angle_gamma   90.00
#
_symmetry.space_group_name_H-M   'P 1'
#
loop_
_entity.id
_entity.type
_entity.pdbx_description
1 polymer ?
#
loop_
_entity_poly.entity_id
_entity_poly.type
_entity_poly.pdbx_seq_one_letter_code
_entity_poly.pdbx_strand_id
1 'polypeptide(L)'
;MKPSVLLRAVLPLMGLCLTATAAAQTVTVNPNQTYQTVRGFGGMNGAGWINDLTPAQVDLAYGSGNGQIGLSILRMRIDPSSSGWSLQVPTAARVRALGGILFATPWAPPAYMKSNNSLVKGGKLLSTSYAAYTTHLLDFANYLSARNAPLYAISLQNEPDWHPDYESADWNGSDFVNYLNAEGGKFGALKVIVGESVGFTFSITDPVLNNAKASQATSIVAGHLYGAQPKDYALARSKGKQVWMTEHYTDTNDGNAWPSALGVASELHQSMVANYNAYIWWYIRRSYGLISEGGSVSKRGYVMSQFARFVRPGSIRIGATEHPYADVSTTAYRTPDNKIVVVAVNTSTAHQRLDLTVPAGAATQFVKYTTSSSLNAGYAGAYTVSGGKTSLYIDPQSIATLVGQ
;
A
#
# COMPACT_ATOMS: atom_id res chain seq x y z
N MET A 1 18.77 -13.77 -79.81
CA MET A 1 19.11 -14.67 -78.67
C MET A 1 18.70 -14.00 -77.37
N LYS A 2 17.72 -14.59 -76.66
CA LYS A 2 17.15 -14.26 -75.31
C LYS A 2 16.57 -12.83 -75.10
N PRO A 3 15.59 -12.61 -74.19
CA PRO A 3 15.04 -13.54 -73.20
C PRO A 3 13.51 -13.73 -73.22
N SER A 4 13.11 -14.88 -72.69
CA SER A 4 11.77 -15.31 -72.28
C SER A 4 11.26 -14.51 -71.08
N VAL A 5 10.03 -13.99 -71.17
CA VAL A 5 9.30 -13.39 -70.04
C VAL A 5 8.58 -14.51 -69.26
N LEU A 6 9.03 -14.78 -68.03
CA LEU A 6 8.31 -15.62 -67.08
C LEU A 6 7.10 -14.85 -66.53
N LEU A 7 5.90 -15.38 -66.78
CA LEU A 7 4.67 -14.95 -66.10
C LEU A 7 4.65 -15.56 -64.69
N ARG A 8 4.93 -14.76 -63.65
CA ARG A 8 4.70 -15.17 -62.25
C ARG A 8 3.24 -14.88 -61.90
N ALA A 9 2.45 -15.93 -61.73
CA ALA A 9 1.14 -15.84 -61.11
C ALA A 9 1.29 -15.38 -59.65
N VAL A 10 0.74 -14.21 -59.33
CA VAL A 10 0.58 -13.73 -57.96
C VAL A 10 -0.71 -14.35 -57.42
N LEU A 11 -0.60 -15.36 -56.56
CA LEU A 11 -1.73 -15.80 -55.74
C LEU A 11 -1.99 -14.72 -54.67
N PRO A 12 -3.23 -14.24 -54.50
CA PRO A 12 -3.56 -13.44 -53.34
C PRO A 12 -3.57 -14.35 -52.11
N LEU A 13 -2.62 -14.13 -51.19
CA LEU A 13 -2.72 -14.67 -49.85
C LEU A 13 -3.93 -13.99 -49.19
N MET A 14 -5.08 -14.66 -49.19
CA MET A 14 -6.19 -14.30 -48.30
C MET A 14 -5.66 -14.45 -46.88
N GLY A 15 -5.30 -13.32 -46.27
CA GLY A 15 -5.02 -13.25 -44.85
C GLY A 15 -6.29 -13.68 -44.11
N LEU A 16 -6.23 -14.84 -43.47
CA LEU A 16 -7.21 -15.21 -42.45
C LEU A 16 -7.12 -14.14 -41.36
N CYS A 17 -8.06 -13.19 -41.38
CA CYS A 17 -8.29 -12.31 -40.26
C CYS A 17 -8.93 -13.18 -39.16
N LEU A 18 -8.09 -13.85 -38.37
CA LEU A 18 -8.50 -14.50 -37.13
C LEU A 18 -8.95 -13.39 -36.18
N THR A 19 -10.24 -13.06 -36.25
CA THR A 19 -10.92 -12.35 -35.17
C THR A 19 -10.94 -13.30 -33.98
N ALA A 20 -9.93 -13.20 -33.12
CA ALA A 20 -9.99 -13.81 -31.80
C ALA A 20 -11.16 -13.15 -31.08
N THR A 21 -12.32 -13.81 -31.09
CA THR A 21 -13.44 -13.44 -30.26
C THR A 21 -13.00 -13.66 -28.83
N ALA A 22 -12.68 -12.58 -28.11
CA ALA A 22 -12.36 -12.65 -26.69
C ALA A 22 -13.58 -13.22 -25.96
N ALA A 23 -13.49 -14.49 -25.55
CA ALA A 23 -14.51 -15.13 -24.74
C ALA A 23 -14.56 -14.40 -23.39
N ALA A 24 -15.76 -13.99 -22.97
CA ALA A 24 -15.95 -13.31 -21.70
C ALA A 24 -15.65 -14.26 -20.54
N GLN A 25 -14.92 -13.80 -19.53
CA GLN A 25 -14.62 -14.56 -18.32
C GLN A 25 -15.41 -14.01 -17.14
N THR A 26 -15.91 -14.91 -16.30
CA THR A 26 -16.83 -14.56 -15.21
C THR A 26 -16.06 -14.16 -13.94
N VAL A 27 -16.34 -12.96 -13.43
CA VAL A 27 -15.91 -12.52 -12.10
C VAL A 27 -17.08 -12.70 -11.15
N THR A 28 -16.98 -13.66 -10.22
CA THR A 28 -18.02 -13.91 -9.22
C THR A 28 -17.63 -13.31 -7.88
N VAL A 29 -18.40 -12.36 -7.38
CA VAL A 29 -18.21 -11.76 -6.05
C VAL A 29 -19.04 -12.53 -5.02
N ASN A 30 -18.39 -12.94 -3.93
CA ASN A 30 -19.00 -13.63 -2.80
C ASN A 30 -18.81 -12.82 -1.50
N PRO A 31 -19.79 -11.99 -1.10
CA PRO A 31 -19.70 -11.18 0.12
C PRO A 31 -19.67 -11.99 1.43
N ASN A 32 -20.07 -13.27 1.39
CA ASN A 32 -20.06 -14.14 2.59
C ASN A 32 -18.66 -14.70 2.89
N GLN A 33 -17.76 -14.70 1.89
CA GLN A 33 -16.36 -15.02 2.11
C GLN A 33 -15.63 -13.72 2.44
N THR A 34 -15.26 -13.53 3.71
CA THR A 34 -14.56 -12.32 4.18
C THR A 34 -13.10 -12.62 4.51
N TYR A 35 -12.24 -11.63 4.28
CA TYR A 35 -10.82 -11.68 4.62
C TYR A 35 -10.47 -10.55 5.61
N GLN A 36 -9.39 -9.80 5.36
CA GLN A 36 -8.94 -8.73 6.22
C GLN A 36 -9.81 -7.46 6.11
N THR A 37 -9.91 -6.73 7.21
CA THR A 37 -10.36 -5.33 7.19
C THR A 37 -9.23 -4.44 6.67
N VAL A 38 -9.52 -3.64 5.66
CA VAL A 38 -8.60 -2.64 5.12
C VAL A 38 -8.52 -1.46 6.09
N ARG A 39 -7.32 -1.24 6.63
CA ARG A 39 -6.99 -0.07 7.44
C ARG A 39 -6.80 1.17 6.57
N GLY A 40 -6.22 1.00 5.38
CA GLY A 40 -6.11 2.05 4.38
C GLY A 40 -4.76 2.08 3.68
N PHE A 41 -4.55 3.17 2.97
CA PHE A 41 -3.41 3.37 2.07
C PHE A 41 -2.70 4.67 2.42
N GLY A 42 -1.39 4.72 2.24
CA GLY A 42 -0.61 5.82 2.76
C GLY A 42 0.70 6.08 2.04
N GLY A 43 1.46 7.00 2.61
CA GLY A 43 2.84 7.24 2.22
C GLY A 43 3.63 7.98 3.30
N MET A 44 4.93 8.10 3.07
CA MET A 44 5.87 8.81 3.94
C MET A 44 5.87 10.32 3.68
N ASN A 45 5.78 11.12 4.74
CA ASN A 45 6.27 12.49 4.72
C ASN A 45 7.75 12.51 5.15
N GLY A 46 8.62 12.97 4.26
CA GLY A 46 10.07 12.91 4.45
C GLY A 46 10.69 14.16 5.08
N ALA A 47 9.90 15.00 5.76
CA ALA A 47 10.41 16.22 6.40
C ALA A 47 11.61 15.92 7.31
N GLY A 48 12.71 16.66 7.13
CA GLY A 48 14.01 16.42 7.78
C GLY A 48 15.05 15.75 6.87
N TRP A 49 14.62 15.04 5.83
CA TRP A 49 15.50 14.51 4.77
C TRP A 49 15.21 15.13 3.41
N ILE A 50 13.94 15.44 3.15
CA ILE A 50 13.47 16.23 2.01
C ILE A 50 12.58 17.36 2.51
N ASN A 51 12.21 18.28 1.61
CA ASN A 51 11.26 19.33 1.94
C ASN A 51 9.92 18.72 2.40
N ASP A 52 9.29 19.31 3.42
CA ASP A 52 7.95 18.92 3.88
C ASP A 52 6.92 19.05 2.75
N LEU A 53 5.79 18.34 2.88
CA LEU A 53 4.65 18.55 1.99
C LEU A 53 4.05 19.95 2.24
N THR A 54 3.68 20.64 1.17
CA THR A 54 2.90 21.88 1.32
C THR A 54 1.46 21.55 1.75
N PRO A 55 0.70 22.48 2.35
CA PRO A 55 -0.69 22.24 2.70
C PRO A 55 -1.55 21.74 1.53
N ALA A 56 -1.33 22.30 0.32
CA ALA A 56 -2.03 21.86 -0.89
C ALA A 56 -1.65 20.43 -1.30
N GLN A 57 -0.38 20.03 -1.13
CA GLN A 57 0.06 18.65 -1.41
C GLN A 57 -0.54 17.67 -0.40
N VAL A 58 -0.69 18.06 0.87
CA VAL A 58 -1.40 17.26 1.87
C VAL A 58 -2.88 17.11 1.49
N ASP A 59 -3.56 18.18 1.09
CA ASP A 59 -4.96 18.10 0.65
C ASP A 59 -5.12 17.21 -0.59
N LEU A 60 -4.17 17.31 -1.52
CA LEU A 60 -4.15 16.48 -2.72
C LEU A 60 -3.93 14.99 -2.39
N ALA A 61 -3.05 14.70 -1.43
CA ALA A 61 -2.76 13.33 -1.01
C ALA A 61 -3.89 12.69 -0.19
N TYR A 62 -4.48 13.42 0.76
CA TYR A 62 -5.40 12.86 1.76
C TYR A 62 -6.88 13.16 1.48
N GLY A 63 -7.19 14.14 0.64
CA GLY A 63 -8.55 14.34 0.12
C GLY A 63 -8.97 13.19 -0.80
N SER A 64 -10.28 12.92 -0.89
CA SER A 64 -10.82 11.78 -1.66
C SER A 64 -11.71 12.20 -2.86
N GLY A 65 -11.81 13.52 -3.10
CA GLY A 65 -12.52 14.09 -4.23
C GLY A 65 -11.85 13.80 -5.58
N ASN A 66 -12.45 14.31 -6.66
CA ASN A 66 -11.89 14.16 -8.00
C ASN A 66 -10.51 14.84 -8.09
N GLY A 67 -9.53 14.14 -8.67
CA GLY A 67 -8.15 14.61 -8.78
C GLY A 67 -7.30 14.45 -7.52
N GLN A 68 -7.87 13.99 -6.40
CA GLN A 68 -7.15 13.72 -5.15
C GLN A 68 -6.87 12.22 -4.99
N ILE A 69 -5.90 11.85 -4.14
CA ILE A 69 -5.42 10.46 -4.05
C ILE A 69 -6.24 9.62 -3.06
N GLY A 70 -6.71 10.21 -1.94
CA GLY A 70 -7.51 9.51 -0.95
C GLY A 70 -6.71 8.73 0.09
N LEU A 71 -5.43 9.06 0.32
CA LEU A 71 -4.65 8.43 1.39
C LEU A 71 -5.33 8.62 2.76
N SER A 72 -5.10 7.70 3.67
CA SER A 72 -5.67 7.70 5.01
C SER A 72 -4.68 7.36 6.11
N ILE A 73 -3.41 7.12 5.75
CA ILE A 73 -2.33 6.78 6.68
C ILE A 73 -1.10 7.60 6.32
N LEU A 74 -0.54 8.33 7.29
CA LEU A 74 0.75 9.00 7.16
C LEU A 74 1.82 8.24 7.95
N ARG A 75 2.94 7.94 7.30
CA ARG A 75 4.20 7.51 7.94
C ARG A 75 5.11 8.71 8.15
N MET A 76 5.82 8.72 9.27
CA MET A 76 6.78 9.77 9.63
C MET A 76 8.02 9.18 10.29
N ARG A 77 9.11 9.95 10.26
CA ARG A 77 10.35 9.65 10.98
C ARG A 77 10.32 10.17 12.40
N ILE A 78 10.77 9.32 13.33
CA ILE A 78 11.17 9.71 14.67
C ILE A 78 12.66 10.08 14.60
N ASP A 79 12.96 11.35 14.75
CA ASP A 79 14.33 11.84 14.79
C ASP A 79 15.01 11.42 16.11
N PRO A 80 16.24 10.87 16.09
CA PRO A 80 16.98 10.56 17.31
C PRO A 80 17.18 11.78 18.22
N SER A 81 17.20 12.99 17.66
CA SER A 81 17.20 14.25 18.40
C SER A 81 15.81 14.85 18.48
N SER A 82 15.36 15.19 19.69
CA SER A 82 14.07 15.85 19.90
C SER A 82 13.96 17.24 19.27
N SER A 83 15.09 17.86 18.94
CA SER A 83 15.12 19.12 18.17
C SER A 83 14.54 18.97 16.77
N GLY A 84 14.52 17.77 16.19
CA GLY A 84 13.97 17.50 14.85
C GLY A 84 12.47 17.25 14.84
N TRP A 85 11.84 17.00 15.99
CA TRP A 85 10.43 16.55 16.04
C TRP A 85 9.43 17.60 15.54
N SER A 86 9.75 18.88 15.67
CA SER A 86 8.89 19.97 15.19
C SER A 86 8.64 19.93 13.69
N LEU A 87 9.54 19.33 12.92
CA LEU A 87 9.45 19.23 11.45
C LEU A 87 8.28 18.34 11.00
N GLN A 88 7.81 17.41 11.85
CA GLN A 88 6.71 16.52 11.49
C GLN A 88 5.33 17.15 11.71
N VAL A 89 5.25 18.15 12.59
CA VAL A 89 3.96 18.65 13.13
C VAL A 89 3.03 19.25 12.07
N PRO A 90 3.48 20.12 11.13
CA PRO A 90 2.56 20.79 10.21
C PRO A 90 1.75 19.80 9.36
N THR A 91 2.44 18.87 8.71
CA THR A 91 1.82 17.81 7.90
C THR A 91 1.01 16.84 8.78
N ALA A 92 1.54 16.42 9.92
CA ALA A 92 0.84 15.47 10.82
C ALA A 92 -0.50 16.01 11.32
N ALA A 93 -0.52 17.26 11.83
CA ALA A 93 -1.73 17.90 12.34
C ALA A 93 -2.78 18.08 11.22
N ARG A 94 -2.35 18.45 10.01
CA ARG A 94 -3.24 18.59 8.86
C ARG A 94 -3.84 17.24 8.43
N VAL A 95 -3.04 16.17 8.41
CA VAL A 95 -3.55 14.83 8.11
C VAL A 95 -4.58 14.38 9.14
N ARG A 96 -4.36 14.65 10.44
CA ARG A 96 -5.37 14.37 11.47
C ARG A 96 -6.66 15.14 11.26
N ALA A 97 -6.56 16.42 10.90
CA ALA A 97 -7.74 17.25 10.59
C ALA A 97 -8.55 16.73 9.40
N LEU A 98 -7.89 16.06 8.44
CA LEU A 98 -8.53 15.38 7.30
C LEU A 98 -9.02 13.95 7.64
N GLY A 99 -8.89 13.51 8.90
CA GLY A 99 -9.35 12.19 9.37
C GLY A 99 -8.34 11.05 9.13
N GLY A 100 -7.14 11.34 8.63
CA GLY A 100 -6.08 10.34 8.48
C GLY A 100 -5.49 9.89 9.81
N ILE A 101 -4.95 8.67 9.85
CA ILE A 101 -4.19 8.16 11.00
C ILE A 101 -2.69 8.33 10.79
N LEU A 102 -1.95 8.42 11.90
CA LEU A 102 -0.51 8.62 11.90
C LEU A 102 0.20 7.41 12.48
N PHE A 103 1.29 6.98 11.87
CA PHE A 103 2.28 6.17 12.57
C PHE A 103 3.68 6.73 12.34
N ALA A 104 4.57 6.43 13.27
CA ALA A 104 5.94 6.91 13.22
C ALA A 104 6.92 5.76 13.42
N THR A 105 8.03 5.83 12.70
CA THR A 105 9.09 4.82 12.73
C THR A 105 10.43 5.48 13.07
N PRO A 106 11.19 4.94 14.03
CA PRO A 106 12.57 5.32 14.28
C PRO A 106 13.52 4.56 13.34
N TRP A 107 14.46 5.25 12.71
CA TRP A 107 15.54 4.60 11.95
C TRP A 107 16.70 4.18 12.84
N ALA A 108 16.98 4.95 13.89
CA ALA A 108 17.96 4.61 14.89
C ALA A 108 17.52 5.17 16.26
N PRO A 109 17.81 4.46 17.36
CA PRO A 109 17.89 5.10 18.67
C PRO A 109 18.95 6.22 18.69
N PRO A 110 18.89 7.15 19.66
CA PRO A 110 20.01 8.06 19.93
C PRO A 110 21.34 7.30 20.05
N ALA A 111 22.40 7.84 19.44
CA ALA A 111 23.67 7.12 19.27
C ALA A 111 24.21 6.49 20.57
N TYR A 112 24.18 7.25 21.68
CA TYR A 112 24.67 6.80 22.98
C TYR A 112 23.93 5.59 23.57
N MET A 113 22.74 5.26 23.05
CA MET A 113 21.98 4.09 23.47
C MET A 113 22.41 2.81 22.74
N LYS A 114 23.28 2.92 21.72
CA LYS A 114 23.66 1.83 20.81
C LYS A 114 25.05 1.30 21.10
N SER A 115 25.26 0.02 20.80
CA SER A 115 26.54 -0.69 21.02
C SER A 115 27.73 -0.11 20.26
N ASN A 116 27.49 0.60 19.16
CA ASN A 116 28.51 1.25 18.34
C ASN A 116 28.61 2.76 18.58
N ASN A 117 27.81 3.33 19.48
CA ASN A 117 27.73 4.77 19.74
C ASN A 117 27.64 5.63 18.45
N SER A 118 26.89 5.15 17.46
CA SER A 118 26.77 5.75 16.12
C SER A 118 25.32 5.72 15.67
N LEU A 119 24.87 6.68 14.86
CA LEU A 119 23.53 6.64 14.25
C LEU A 119 23.46 5.70 13.04
N VAL A 120 24.59 5.43 12.40
CA VAL A 120 24.67 4.69 11.13
C VAL A 120 25.39 3.35 11.28
N LYS A 121 25.36 2.52 10.22
CA LYS A 121 26.03 1.21 10.13
C LYS A 121 25.55 0.23 11.20
N GLY A 122 24.23 0.17 11.40
CA GLY A 122 23.60 -0.74 12.34
C GLY A 122 23.99 -0.45 13.79
N GLY A 123 24.35 -1.49 14.53
CA GLY A 123 24.58 -1.46 15.97
C GLY A 123 23.28 -1.71 16.74
N LYS A 124 23.38 -2.48 17.82
CA LYS A 124 22.22 -2.89 18.62
C LYS A 124 21.87 -1.87 19.68
N LEU A 125 20.58 -1.72 19.98
CA LEU A 125 20.14 -1.05 21.20
C LEU A 125 20.67 -1.82 22.42
N LEU A 126 21.36 -1.13 23.32
CA LEU A 126 21.84 -1.71 24.58
C LEU A 126 20.65 -2.06 25.47
N SER A 127 20.67 -3.24 26.11
CA SER A 127 19.60 -3.65 27.03
C SER A 127 19.44 -2.70 28.23
N THR A 128 20.54 -2.09 28.68
CA THR A 128 20.54 -1.03 29.71
C THR A 128 19.83 0.25 29.26
N SER A 129 19.68 0.45 27.95
CA SER A 129 19.01 1.60 27.34
C SER A 129 17.54 1.35 26.99
N TYR A 130 16.99 0.15 27.23
CA TYR A 130 15.60 -0.19 26.87
C TYR A 130 14.60 0.82 27.47
N ALA A 131 14.68 1.11 28.76
CA ALA A 131 13.80 2.08 29.40
C ALA A 131 13.96 3.51 28.85
N ALA A 132 15.19 3.94 28.56
CA ALA A 132 15.47 5.25 27.99
C ALA A 132 14.94 5.36 26.55
N TYR A 133 15.06 4.30 25.75
CA TYR A 133 14.52 4.25 24.40
C TYR A 133 13.00 4.25 24.39
N THR A 134 12.35 3.49 25.28
CA THR A 134 10.88 3.56 25.46
C THR A 134 10.42 4.96 25.82
N THR A 135 11.14 5.64 26.72
CA THR A 135 10.85 7.03 27.10
C THR A 135 10.97 7.95 25.88
N HIS A 136 12.03 7.82 25.09
CA HIS A 136 12.22 8.58 23.86
C HIS A 136 11.05 8.42 22.86
N LEU A 137 10.60 7.17 22.63
CA LEU A 137 9.47 6.89 21.74
C LEU A 137 8.15 7.47 22.26
N LEU A 138 7.89 7.34 23.57
CA LEU A 138 6.68 7.89 24.20
C LEU A 138 6.70 9.42 24.26
N ASP A 139 7.87 10.03 24.48
CA ASP A 139 8.04 11.48 24.47
C ASP A 139 7.74 12.04 23.08
N PHE A 140 8.16 11.37 22.00
CA PHE A 140 7.77 11.74 20.64
C PHE A 140 6.25 11.65 20.43
N ALA A 141 5.63 10.55 20.87
CA ALA A 141 4.18 10.37 20.76
C ALA A 141 3.41 11.45 21.53
N ASN A 142 3.85 11.77 22.76
CA ASN A 142 3.29 12.82 23.60
C ASN A 142 3.50 14.21 22.99
N TYR A 143 4.68 14.46 22.42
CA TYR A 143 5.00 15.72 21.75
C TYR A 143 4.04 16.02 20.59
N LEU A 144 3.75 15.02 19.75
CA LEU A 144 2.78 15.14 18.66
C LEU A 144 1.35 15.23 19.18
N SER A 145 0.97 14.43 20.17
CA SER A 145 -0.36 14.48 20.78
C SER A 145 -0.70 15.87 21.32
N ALA A 146 0.26 16.52 21.99
CA ALA A 146 0.11 17.88 22.51
C ALA A 146 -0.05 18.95 21.40
N ARG A 147 0.13 18.58 20.14
CA ARG A 147 0.04 19.47 18.96
C ARG A 147 -1.03 19.02 17.97
N ASN A 148 -2.09 18.38 18.47
CA ASN A 148 -3.22 17.87 17.69
C ASN A 148 -2.84 16.80 16.65
N ALA A 149 -1.69 16.14 16.84
CA ALA A 149 -1.19 15.11 15.95
C ALA A 149 -1.03 13.73 16.66
N PRO A 150 -2.00 13.23 17.45
CA PRO A 150 -1.82 11.99 18.18
C PRO A 150 -1.58 10.79 17.24
N LEU A 151 -0.61 9.96 17.60
CA LEU A 151 -0.27 8.75 16.87
C LEU A 151 -1.35 7.67 17.03
N TYR A 152 -1.62 6.94 15.95
CA TYR A 152 -2.39 5.70 15.98
C TYR A 152 -1.50 4.49 16.34
N ALA A 153 -0.27 4.48 15.83
CA ALA A 153 0.71 3.44 16.06
C ALA A 153 2.14 3.99 16.11
N ILE A 154 3.06 3.23 16.69
CA ILE A 154 4.49 3.53 16.74
C ILE A 154 5.27 2.26 16.45
N SER A 155 6.30 2.36 15.61
CA SER A 155 7.20 1.24 15.35
C SER A 155 8.40 1.26 16.28
N LEU A 156 8.97 0.08 16.51
CA LEU A 156 10.16 -0.08 17.32
C LEU A 156 11.45 0.15 16.53
N GLN A 157 11.47 -0.13 15.22
CA GLN A 157 12.68 -0.04 14.39
C GLN A 157 12.35 -0.14 12.90
N ASN A 158 12.89 0.75 12.07
CA ASN A 158 12.94 0.60 10.61
C ASN A 158 13.99 -0.45 10.22
N GLU A 159 13.65 -1.40 9.34
CA GLU A 159 14.59 -2.33 8.69
C GLU A 159 15.66 -2.88 9.63
N PRO A 160 15.26 -3.59 10.69
CA PRO A 160 16.19 -4.10 11.71
C PRO A 160 17.21 -5.11 11.18
N ASP A 161 17.00 -5.62 9.96
CA ASP A 161 17.84 -6.55 9.23
C ASP A 161 18.69 -5.89 8.12
N TRP A 162 18.82 -4.56 8.15
CA TRP A 162 19.61 -3.77 7.18
C TRP A 162 20.55 -2.76 7.89
N HIS A 163 21.85 -2.76 7.52
CA HIS A 163 22.91 -1.96 8.17
C HIS A 163 23.65 -0.99 7.21
N PRO A 164 22.95 0.00 6.64
CA PRO A 164 23.49 0.97 5.69
C PRO A 164 24.34 2.07 6.35
N ASP A 165 24.93 2.93 5.54
CA ASP A 165 25.69 4.13 5.96
C ASP A 165 24.81 5.34 6.31
N TYR A 166 23.49 5.17 6.37
CA TYR A 166 22.53 6.10 6.95
C TYR A 166 21.92 5.54 8.26
N GLU A 167 21.00 6.29 8.88
CA GLU A 167 20.39 5.94 10.16
C GLU A 167 19.84 4.51 10.15
N SER A 168 20.35 3.68 11.06
CA SER A 168 20.02 2.25 11.13
C SER A 168 20.32 1.70 12.53
N ALA A 169 19.64 0.64 12.93
CA ALA A 169 20.02 -0.14 14.11
C ALA A 169 19.57 -1.59 13.96
N ASP A 170 20.42 -2.51 14.39
CA ASP A 170 20.22 -3.95 14.18
C ASP A 170 19.33 -4.52 15.28
N TRP A 171 18.29 -5.26 14.89
CA TRP A 171 17.47 -6.06 15.80
C TRP A 171 17.18 -7.42 15.18
N ASN A 172 17.19 -8.47 15.99
CA ASN A 172 16.64 -9.76 15.60
C ASN A 172 15.37 -10.07 16.40
N GLY A 173 14.71 -11.19 16.09
CA GLY A 173 13.48 -11.57 16.78
C GLY A 173 13.63 -11.74 18.30
N SER A 174 14.79 -12.18 18.79
CA SER A 174 15.06 -12.27 20.23
C SER A 174 15.21 -10.90 20.87
N ASP A 175 15.84 -9.94 20.18
CA ASP A 175 15.96 -8.55 20.64
C ASP A 175 14.56 -7.92 20.80
N PHE A 176 13.67 -8.11 19.82
CA PHE A 176 12.27 -7.67 19.94
C PHE A 176 11.54 -8.34 21.10
N VAL A 177 11.66 -9.66 21.26
CA VAL A 177 11.04 -10.39 22.39
C VAL A 177 11.52 -9.84 23.73
N ASN A 178 12.84 -9.64 23.89
CA ASN A 178 13.42 -9.13 25.13
C ASN A 178 12.93 -7.72 25.44
N TYR A 179 12.93 -6.83 24.44
CA TYR A 179 12.45 -5.46 24.59
C TYR A 179 10.96 -5.42 24.93
N LEU A 180 10.09 -6.14 24.20
CA LEU A 180 8.65 -6.15 24.47
C LEU A 180 8.32 -6.79 25.83
N ASN A 181 9.08 -7.78 26.27
CA ASN A 181 8.92 -8.37 27.59
C ASN A 181 9.28 -7.40 28.71
N ALA A 182 10.28 -6.55 28.52
CA ALA A 182 10.69 -5.55 29.51
C ALA A 182 9.80 -4.29 29.48
N GLU A 183 9.51 -3.80 28.28
CA GLU A 183 9.01 -2.44 28.06
C GLU A 183 7.64 -2.37 27.39
N GLY A 184 7.19 -3.45 26.74
CA GLY A 184 6.00 -3.43 25.87
C GLY A 184 4.71 -2.99 26.58
N GLY A 185 4.57 -3.27 27.87
CA GLY A 185 3.41 -2.82 28.66
C GLY A 185 3.32 -1.30 28.85
N LYS A 186 4.44 -0.56 28.68
CA LYS A 186 4.48 0.90 28.90
C LYS A 186 3.83 1.71 27.78
N PHE A 187 3.60 1.11 26.61
CA PHE A 187 2.95 1.77 25.47
C PHE A 187 1.43 1.96 25.66
N GLY A 188 0.81 1.28 26.63
CA GLY A 188 -0.60 1.44 26.96
C GLY A 188 -1.50 1.21 25.74
N ALA A 189 -2.27 2.23 25.35
CA ALA A 189 -3.20 2.15 24.21
C ALA A 189 -2.54 2.38 22.84
N LEU A 190 -1.30 2.86 22.80
CA LEU A 190 -0.57 3.10 21.55
C LEU A 190 -0.22 1.76 20.89
N LYS A 191 -0.59 1.60 19.62
CA LYS A 191 -0.36 0.34 18.91
C LYS A 191 1.11 0.19 18.55
N VAL A 192 1.75 -0.85 19.07
CA VAL A 192 3.13 -1.17 18.73
C VAL A 192 3.18 -1.93 17.40
N ILE A 193 4.02 -1.43 16.49
CA ILE A 193 4.43 -2.07 15.23
C ILE A 193 5.79 -2.72 15.44
N VAL A 194 5.94 -3.95 14.95
CA VAL A 194 7.21 -4.71 14.99
C VAL A 194 7.49 -5.32 13.62
N GLY A 195 8.76 -5.63 13.36
CA GLY A 195 9.19 -6.26 12.12
C GLY A 195 9.85 -5.26 11.20
N GLU A 196 9.08 -4.51 10.43
CA GLU A 196 9.53 -3.60 9.35
C GLU A 196 10.76 -4.10 8.59
N SER A 197 10.86 -5.42 8.40
CA SER A 197 11.98 -6.08 7.74
C SER A 197 12.02 -5.64 6.27
N VAL A 198 13.23 -5.40 5.76
CA VAL A 198 13.46 -4.87 4.40
C VAL A 198 12.76 -5.70 3.31
N GLY A 199 12.69 -7.02 3.49
CA GLY A 199 12.06 -7.98 2.56
C GLY A 199 10.91 -8.78 3.17
N PHE A 200 10.26 -8.24 4.21
CA PHE A 200 9.18 -8.90 4.94
C PHE A 200 9.57 -10.30 5.47
N THR A 201 10.75 -10.42 6.09
CA THR A 201 11.25 -11.70 6.60
C THR A 201 10.54 -12.10 7.90
N PHE A 202 9.82 -13.23 7.88
CA PHE A 202 9.03 -13.68 9.03
C PHE A 202 9.88 -14.11 10.23
N SER A 203 11.14 -14.53 10.05
CA SER A 203 12.02 -14.89 11.17
C SER A 203 12.32 -13.72 12.11
N ILE A 204 12.11 -12.48 11.68
CA ILE A 204 12.21 -11.28 12.52
C ILE A 204 11.01 -11.17 13.49
N THR A 205 9.83 -11.67 13.10
CA THR A 205 8.58 -11.49 13.85
C THR A 205 7.98 -12.77 14.42
N ASP A 206 8.33 -13.95 13.90
CA ASP A 206 7.88 -15.25 14.42
C ASP A 206 8.23 -15.44 15.92
N PRO A 207 9.43 -15.08 16.41
CA PRO A 207 9.72 -15.17 17.85
C PRO A 207 8.80 -14.29 18.70
N VAL A 208 8.43 -13.10 18.20
CA VAL A 208 7.50 -12.19 18.88
C VAL A 208 6.10 -12.81 18.93
N LEU A 209 5.61 -13.34 17.81
CA LEU A 209 4.28 -13.94 17.71
C LEU A 209 4.12 -15.22 18.55
N ASN A 210 5.22 -15.96 18.73
CA ASN A 210 5.26 -17.19 19.53
C ASN A 210 5.54 -16.95 21.02
N ASN A 211 5.96 -15.75 21.42
CA ASN A 211 6.06 -15.38 22.83
C ASN A 211 4.77 -14.68 23.31
N ALA A 212 4.10 -15.23 24.33
CA ALA A 212 2.79 -14.73 24.76
C ALA A 212 2.79 -13.25 25.17
N LYS A 213 3.78 -12.82 25.98
CA LYS A 213 3.86 -11.44 26.48
C LYS A 213 4.26 -10.46 25.38
N ALA A 214 5.25 -10.81 24.57
CA ALA A 214 5.67 -9.97 23.44
C ALA A 214 4.56 -9.85 22.37
N SER A 215 3.87 -10.95 22.07
CA SER A 215 2.71 -10.96 21.18
C SER A 215 1.57 -10.11 21.75
N GLN A 216 1.28 -10.18 23.05
CA GLN A 216 0.25 -9.35 23.67
C GLN A 216 0.55 -7.84 23.55
N ALA A 217 1.82 -7.44 23.71
CA ALA A 217 2.24 -6.05 23.55
C ALA A 217 2.26 -5.57 22.09
N THR A 218 2.21 -6.49 21.12
CA THR A 218 2.25 -6.18 19.69
C THR A 218 0.85 -6.07 19.10
N SER A 219 0.58 -4.99 18.37
CA SER A 219 -0.69 -4.79 17.66
C SER A 219 -0.61 -5.08 16.16
N ILE A 220 0.53 -4.75 15.56
CA ILE A 220 0.75 -4.78 14.11
C ILE A 220 2.10 -5.46 13.85
N VAL A 221 2.11 -6.41 12.94
CA VAL A 221 3.35 -6.88 12.30
C VAL A 221 3.49 -6.19 10.96
N ALA A 222 4.70 -5.76 10.65
CA ALA A 222 4.97 -5.01 9.43
C ALA A 222 6.20 -5.54 8.70
N GLY A 223 6.26 -5.22 7.41
CA GLY A 223 7.42 -5.47 6.56
C GLY A 223 7.42 -4.53 5.36
N HIS A 224 8.57 -4.40 4.74
CA HIS A 224 8.77 -3.72 3.47
C HIS A 224 8.84 -4.75 2.33
N LEU A 225 8.88 -4.31 1.07
CA LEU A 225 8.86 -5.21 -0.09
C LEU A 225 10.12 -5.14 -0.96
N TYR A 226 11.20 -4.52 -0.47
CA TYR A 226 12.43 -4.41 -1.26
C TYR A 226 13.04 -5.81 -1.49
N GLY A 227 13.12 -6.21 -2.76
CA GLY A 227 13.58 -7.56 -3.15
C GLY A 227 12.64 -8.69 -2.73
N ALA A 228 11.40 -8.37 -2.35
CA ALA A 228 10.40 -9.34 -1.92
C ALA A 228 9.11 -9.19 -2.74
N GLN A 229 8.21 -10.16 -2.58
CA GLN A 229 6.86 -10.11 -3.13
C GLN A 229 5.86 -10.21 -1.98
N PRO A 230 4.66 -9.62 -2.12
CA PRO A 230 3.61 -9.79 -1.12
C PRO A 230 3.32 -11.27 -0.83
N LYS A 231 3.18 -11.62 0.44
CA LYS A 231 2.94 -13.01 0.88
C LYS A 231 2.03 -13.03 2.10
N ASP A 232 1.10 -13.97 2.13
CA ASP A 232 0.22 -14.14 3.29
C ASP A 232 1.03 -14.49 4.54
N TYR A 233 0.67 -13.88 5.67
CA TYR A 233 1.30 -14.17 6.96
C TYR A 233 0.29 -14.82 7.91
N ALA A 234 0.03 -16.11 7.69
CA ALA A 234 -0.97 -16.87 8.43
C ALA A 234 -0.77 -16.88 9.96
N LEU A 235 0.49 -16.92 10.45
CA LEU A 235 0.77 -16.88 11.88
C LEU A 235 0.33 -15.54 12.51
N ALA A 236 0.61 -14.41 11.85
CA ALA A 236 0.16 -13.11 12.34
C ALA A 236 -1.38 -13.03 12.42
N ARG A 237 -2.05 -13.52 11.38
CA ARG A 237 -3.52 -13.57 11.35
C ARG A 237 -4.10 -14.48 12.42
N SER A 238 -3.52 -15.66 12.66
CA SER A 238 -3.99 -16.57 13.71
C SER A 238 -3.80 -16.00 15.12
N LYS A 239 -2.89 -15.05 15.29
CA LYS A 239 -2.70 -14.26 16.53
C LYS A 239 -3.53 -12.97 16.57
N GLY A 240 -4.42 -12.75 15.60
CA GLY A 240 -5.28 -11.57 15.52
C GLY A 240 -4.52 -10.26 15.27
N LYS A 241 -3.31 -10.32 14.70
CA LYS A 241 -2.50 -9.14 14.40
C LYS A 241 -2.86 -8.57 13.04
N GLN A 242 -2.81 -7.24 12.92
CA GLN A 242 -2.83 -6.62 11.60
C GLN A 242 -1.48 -6.82 10.92
N VAL A 243 -1.50 -6.97 9.59
CA VAL A 243 -0.33 -7.12 8.73
C VAL A 243 -0.23 -5.88 7.84
N TRP A 244 0.83 -5.09 7.99
CA TRP A 244 1.00 -3.85 7.23
C TRP A 244 2.23 -3.94 6.33
N MET A 245 2.08 -3.53 5.07
CA MET A 245 3.23 -3.15 4.25
C MET A 245 3.51 -1.67 4.52
N THR A 246 4.62 -1.37 5.19
CA THR A 246 4.89 -0.02 5.74
C THR A 246 5.83 0.83 4.92
N GLU A 247 6.50 0.26 3.91
CA GLU A 247 7.33 1.01 2.98
C GLU A 247 7.61 0.20 1.71
N HIS A 248 7.38 0.83 0.55
CA HIS A 248 7.97 0.40 -0.71
C HIS A 248 7.89 1.51 -1.78
N TYR A 249 8.72 1.37 -2.81
CA TYR A 249 8.49 1.95 -4.13
C TYR A 249 8.87 0.90 -5.19
N THR A 250 8.10 0.80 -6.27
CA THR A 250 8.28 -0.29 -7.26
C THR A 250 9.50 -0.11 -8.15
N ASP A 251 9.81 1.13 -8.54
CA ASP A 251 11.02 1.52 -9.26
C ASP A 251 11.24 3.04 -9.12
N THR A 252 12.35 3.59 -9.63
CA THR A 252 12.71 5.02 -9.52
C THR A 252 12.53 5.83 -10.80
N ASN A 253 11.87 5.29 -11.82
CA ASN A 253 11.48 6.04 -13.02
C ASN A 253 10.49 7.15 -12.69
N ASP A 254 10.29 8.09 -13.62
CA ASP A 254 9.29 9.14 -13.48
C ASP A 254 7.91 8.56 -13.11
N GLY A 255 7.23 9.16 -12.13
CA GLY A 255 5.96 8.67 -11.62
C GLY A 255 4.82 8.67 -12.65
N ASN A 256 4.99 9.33 -13.81
CA ASN A 256 4.08 9.30 -14.94
C ASN A 256 4.44 8.28 -16.02
N ALA A 257 5.55 7.56 -15.89
CA ALA A 257 5.95 6.54 -16.85
C ALA A 257 4.89 5.44 -16.96
N TRP A 258 4.32 5.27 -18.15
CA TRP A 258 3.38 4.21 -18.48
C TRP A 258 4.02 3.25 -19.50
N PRO A 259 3.91 1.92 -19.33
CA PRO A 259 3.10 1.20 -18.34
C PRO A 259 3.79 0.93 -16.98
N SER A 260 4.98 1.49 -16.70
CA SER A 260 5.70 1.25 -15.41
C SER A 260 4.82 1.49 -14.17
N ALA A 261 3.98 2.52 -14.17
CA ALA A 261 3.06 2.79 -13.05
C ALA A 261 2.04 1.67 -12.77
N LEU A 262 1.76 0.76 -13.72
CA LEU A 262 0.94 -0.44 -13.47
C LEU A 262 1.62 -1.45 -12.54
N GLY A 263 2.95 -1.39 -12.39
CA GLY A 263 3.64 -2.18 -11.37
C GLY A 263 3.07 -1.92 -9.97
N VAL A 264 2.69 -0.67 -9.68
CA VAL A 264 2.03 -0.29 -8.42
C VAL A 264 0.65 -0.94 -8.30
N ALA A 265 -0.10 -1.06 -9.41
CA ALA A 265 -1.41 -1.70 -9.42
C ALA A 265 -1.31 -3.19 -9.11
N SER A 266 -0.35 -3.87 -9.76
CA SER A 266 -0.08 -5.29 -9.53
C SER A 266 0.37 -5.56 -8.09
N GLU A 267 1.26 -4.75 -7.53
CA GLU A 267 1.74 -4.92 -6.16
C GLU A 267 0.66 -4.60 -5.11
N LEU A 268 -0.16 -3.58 -5.32
CA LEU A 268 -1.33 -3.30 -4.47
C LEU A 268 -2.31 -4.46 -4.49
N HIS A 269 -2.62 -4.99 -5.67
CA HIS A 269 -3.48 -6.17 -5.81
C HIS A 269 -2.92 -7.36 -5.02
N GLN A 270 -1.66 -7.73 -5.25
CA GLN A 270 -1.00 -8.84 -4.57
C GLN A 270 -0.94 -8.64 -3.05
N SER A 271 -0.69 -7.40 -2.60
CA SER A 271 -0.72 -7.03 -1.18
C SER A 271 -2.09 -7.25 -0.55
N MET A 272 -3.16 -6.89 -1.27
CA MET A 272 -4.53 -7.12 -0.77
C MET A 272 -4.88 -8.61 -0.76
N VAL A 273 -4.46 -9.39 -1.76
CA VAL A 273 -4.61 -10.86 -1.78
C VAL A 273 -3.84 -11.52 -0.65
N ALA A 274 -2.64 -11.03 -0.35
CA ALA A 274 -1.78 -11.44 0.79
C ALA A 274 -2.33 -11.05 2.17
N ASN A 275 -3.57 -10.56 2.24
CA ASN A 275 -4.27 -10.17 3.46
C ASN A 275 -3.65 -8.98 4.20
N TYR A 276 -2.92 -8.10 3.51
CA TYR A 276 -2.41 -6.89 4.15
C TYR A 276 -3.55 -5.92 4.48
N ASN A 277 -3.54 -5.40 5.70
CA ASN A 277 -4.49 -4.41 6.18
C ASN A 277 -4.12 -3.01 5.67
N ALA A 278 -2.84 -2.72 5.46
CA ALA A 278 -2.36 -1.42 4.99
C ALA A 278 -1.24 -1.57 3.96
N TYR A 279 -1.17 -0.59 3.06
CA TYR A 279 -0.09 -0.42 2.09
C TYR A 279 0.40 1.02 2.14
N ILE A 280 1.67 1.23 2.41
CA ILE A 280 2.29 2.55 2.59
C ILE A 280 3.41 2.72 1.58
N TRP A 281 3.24 3.67 0.67
CA TRP A 281 4.31 4.07 -0.25
C TRP A 281 5.46 4.73 0.51
N TRP A 282 6.63 4.82 -0.10
CA TRP A 282 7.71 5.65 0.41
C TRP A 282 7.38 7.15 0.30
N TYR A 283 8.28 8.01 -0.18
CA TYR A 283 7.98 9.45 -0.25
C TYR A 283 6.74 9.76 -1.10
N ILE A 284 5.76 10.42 -0.48
CA ILE A 284 4.53 10.86 -1.17
C ILE A 284 4.88 11.78 -2.33
N ARG A 285 5.72 12.81 -2.08
CA ARG A 285 6.23 13.72 -3.10
C ARG A 285 7.65 13.34 -3.50
N ARG A 286 7.81 12.91 -4.75
CA ARG A 286 9.10 12.65 -5.38
C ARG A 286 8.93 12.54 -6.89
N SER A 287 10.01 12.64 -7.68
CA SER A 287 9.95 12.40 -9.14
C SER A 287 9.32 11.05 -9.49
N TYR A 288 9.58 10.01 -8.69
CA TYR A 288 9.01 8.67 -8.80
C TYR A 288 7.78 8.43 -7.91
N GLY A 289 7.34 9.44 -7.17
CA GLY A 289 6.35 9.32 -6.09
C GLY A 289 4.91 9.40 -6.58
N LEU A 290 3.99 9.54 -5.62
CA LEU A 290 2.55 9.67 -5.85
C LEU A 290 2.17 11.10 -6.31
N ILE A 291 2.93 12.09 -5.84
CA ILE A 291 2.88 13.50 -6.25
C ILE A 291 4.25 13.84 -6.84
N SER A 292 4.27 14.44 -8.03
CA SER A 292 5.52 14.89 -8.65
C SER A 292 6.12 16.08 -7.91
N GLU A 293 7.38 16.41 -8.16
CA GLU A 293 8.00 17.60 -7.56
C GLU A 293 7.31 18.90 -8.00
N GLY A 294 6.62 18.90 -9.16
CA GLY A 294 5.77 20.00 -9.62
C GLY A 294 4.44 20.13 -8.87
N GLY A 295 4.11 19.20 -7.96
CA GLY A 295 2.92 19.25 -7.11
C GLY A 295 1.65 18.63 -7.70
N SER A 296 1.73 18.00 -8.87
CA SER A 296 0.61 17.29 -9.50
C SER A 296 0.61 15.81 -9.12
N VAL A 297 -0.57 15.17 -9.04
CA VAL A 297 -0.68 13.71 -8.89
C VAL A 297 -0.05 13.02 -10.11
N SER A 298 0.82 12.05 -9.87
CA SER A 298 1.46 11.24 -10.91
C SER A 298 0.58 10.08 -11.36
N LYS A 299 0.93 9.35 -12.44
CA LYS A 299 0.24 8.10 -12.79
C LYS A 299 0.25 7.08 -11.64
N ARG A 300 1.34 6.98 -10.87
CA ARG A 300 1.39 6.13 -9.67
C ARG A 300 0.43 6.60 -8.58
N GLY A 301 0.30 7.92 -8.39
CA GLY A 301 -0.70 8.50 -7.50
C GLY A 301 -2.13 8.15 -7.93
N TYR A 302 -2.44 8.25 -9.24
CA TYR A 302 -3.75 7.86 -9.75
C TYR A 302 -4.00 6.35 -9.67
N VAL A 303 -2.97 5.51 -9.82
CA VAL A 303 -3.07 4.06 -9.59
C VAL A 303 -3.37 3.77 -8.12
N MET A 304 -2.64 4.39 -7.18
CA MET A 304 -2.93 4.29 -5.75
C MET A 304 -4.37 4.73 -5.42
N SER A 305 -4.84 5.80 -6.07
CA SER A 305 -6.19 6.35 -5.85
C SER A 305 -7.33 5.39 -6.21
N GLN A 306 -7.10 4.45 -7.13
CA GLN A 306 -8.08 3.42 -7.50
C GLN A 306 -8.38 2.47 -6.34
N PHE A 307 -7.47 2.32 -5.38
CA PHE A 307 -7.77 1.68 -4.11
C PHE A 307 -8.17 2.72 -3.07
N ALA A 308 -7.32 3.71 -2.83
CA ALA A 308 -7.43 4.59 -1.67
C ALA A 308 -8.71 5.43 -1.62
N ARG A 309 -9.24 5.89 -2.77
CA ARG A 309 -10.48 6.67 -2.81
C ARG A 309 -11.73 5.83 -2.54
N PHE A 310 -11.73 4.57 -2.97
CA PHE A 310 -12.94 3.75 -3.04
C PHE A 310 -13.00 2.67 -1.96
N VAL A 311 -11.85 2.12 -1.58
CA VAL A 311 -11.70 1.11 -0.52
C VAL A 311 -11.33 1.83 0.79
N ARG A 312 -12.29 2.56 1.35
CA ARG A 312 -12.09 3.41 2.54
C ARG A 312 -11.77 2.60 3.79
N PRO A 313 -11.09 3.18 4.80
CA PRO A 313 -10.82 2.52 6.09
C PRO A 313 -12.07 1.85 6.67
N GLY A 314 -11.93 0.58 7.09
CA GLY A 314 -13.04 -0.24 7.57
C GLY A 314 -13.69 -1.11 6.50
N SER A 315 -13.36 -0.93 5.22
CA SER A 315 -13.78 -1.85 4.16
C SER A 315 -13.27 -3.26 4.46
N ILE A 316 -14.04 -4.28 4.11
CA ILE A 316 -13.66 -5.69 4.28
C ILE A 316 -13.41 -6.27 2.90
N ARG A 317 -12.24 -6.86 2.67
CA ARG A 317 -12.00 -7.62 1.43
C ARG A 317 -12.89 -8.86 1.43
N ILE A 318 -13.57 -9.11 0.32
CA ILE A 318 -14.51 -10.22 0.14
C ILE A 318 -14.08 -11.12 -1.02
N GLY A 319 -14.69 -12.31 -1.11
CA GLY A 319 -14.42 -13.29 -2.17
C GLY A 319 -14.69 -12.72 -3.55
N ALA A 320 -13.76 -12.94 -4.49
CA ALA A 320 -13.89 -12.63 -5.90
C ALA A 320 -13.04 -13.61 -6.73
N THR A 321 -13.40 -13.83 -8.00
CA THR A 321 -12.51 -14.50 -8.96
C THR A 321 -11.23 -13.68 -9.11
N GLU A 322 -10.10 -14.16 -8.57
CA GLU A 322 -8.85 -13.41 -8.58
C GLU A 322 -8.30 -13.21 -10.00
N HIS A 323 -8.23 -14.27 -10.81
CA HIS A 323 -7.67 -14.23 -12.17
C HIS A 323 -8.68 -14.69 -13.22
N PRO A 324 -9.62 -13.82 -13.67
CA PRO A 324 -10.51 -14.15 -14.79
C PRO A 324 -9.75 -14.36 -16.10
N TYR A 325 -8.58 -13.72 -16.28
CA TYR A 325 -7.64 -13.96 -17.35
C TYR A 325 -6.22 -14.06 -16.79
N ALA A 326 -5.26 -14.60 -17.55
CA ALA A 326 -3.86 -14.67 -17.12
C ALA A 326 -3.27 -13.29 -16.77
N ASP A 327 -3.63 -12.26 -17.55
CA ASP A 327 -3.13 -10.89 -17.40
C ASP A 327 -4.17 -9.93 -16.76
N VAL A 328 -5.24 -10.48 -16.18
CA VAL A 328 -6.25 -9.67 -15.47
C VAL A 328 -6.41 -10.20 -14.07
N SER A 329 -6.25 -9.31 -13.09
CA SER A 329 -6.39 -9.63 -11.68
C SER A 329 -7.48 -8.78 -11.04
N THR A 330 -8.32 -9.36 -10.17
CA THR A 330 -9.42 -8.64 -9.51
C THR A 330 -9.49 -8.90 -8.01
N THR A 331 -9.85 -7.85 -7.25
CA THR A 331 -10.23 -7.95 -5.83
C THR A 331 -11.55 -7.25 -5.60
N ALA A 332 -12.33 -7.71 -4.62
CA ALA A 332 -13.58 -7.08 -4.24
C ALA A 332 -13.62 -6.74 -2.75
N TYR A 333 -14.41 -5.72 -2.41
CA TYR A 333 -14.53 -5.17 -1.07
C TYR A 333 -15.98 -4.82 -0.77
N ARG A 334 -16.39 -5.02 0.48
CA ARG A 334 -17.58 -4.41 1.04
C ARG A 334 -17.17 -3.20 1.87
N THR A 335 -17.62 -2.02 1.49
CA THR A 335 -17.30 -0.76 2.17
C THR A 335 -18.09 -0.62 3.48
N PRO A 336 -17.72 0.32 4.38
CA PRO A 336 -18.49 0.59 5.60
C PRO A 336 -19.96 0.98 5.36
N ASP A 337 -20.26 1.61 4.23
CA ASP A 337 -21.60 1.94 3.76
C ASP A 337 -22.25 0.81 2.92
N ASN A 338 -21.72 -0.42 3.02
CA ASN A 338 -22.21 -1.65 2.39
C ASN A 338 -22.20 -1.69 0.85
N LYS A 339 -21.48 -0.79 0.18
CA LYS A 339 -21.27 -0.87 -1.27
C LYS A 339 -20.31 -2.00 -1.61
N ILE A 340 -20.52 -2.60 -2.77
CA ILE A 340 -19.54 -3.50 -3.39
C ILE A 340 -18.60 -2.68 -4.25
N VAL A 341 -17.30 -2.81 -4.00
CA VAL A 341 -16.24 -2.22 -4.82
C VAL A 341 -15.42 -3.34 -5.42
N VAL A 342 -15.19 -3.32 -6.73
CA VAL A 342 -14.31 -4.26 -7.44
C VAL A 342 -13.18 -3.49 -8.09
N VAL A 343 -11.93 -3.86 -7.82
CA VAL A 343 -10.74 -3.29 -8.48
C VAL A 343 -10.16 -4.34 -9.41
N ALA A 344 -10.03 -4.01 -10.69
CA ALA A 344 -9.49 -4.86 -11.74
C ALA A 344 -8.22 -4.24 -12.34
N VAL A 345 -7.16 -5.03 -12.47
CA VAL A 345 -5.88 -4.66 -13.09
C VAL A 345 -5.72 -5.49 -14.36
N ASN A 346 -5.62 -4.84 -15.52
CA ASN A 346 -5.35 -5.48 -16.81
C ASN A 346 -3.95 -5.08 -17.28
N THR A 347 -3.01 -6.02 -17.26
CA THR A 347 -1.64 -5.78 -17.75
C THR A 347 -1.48 -6.11 -19.23
N SER A 348 -2.47 -6.75 -19.86
CA SER A 348 -2.44 -7.07 -21.29
C SER A 348 -2.58 -5.84 -22.17
N THR A 349 -2.20 -5.97 -23.44
CA THR A 349 -2.38 -4.94 -24.47
C THR A 349 -3.75 -5.01 -25.16
N ALA A 350 -4.66 -5.86 -24.69
CA ALA A 350 -5.99 -6.04 -25.24
C ALA A 350 -7.09 -5.55 -24.30
N HIS A 351 -8.24 -5.16 -24.88
CA HIS A 351 -9.46 -4.97 -24.11
C HIS A 351 -9.94 -6.32 -23.61
N GLN A 352 -10.24 -6.42 -22.32
CA GLN A 352 -10.73 -7.66 -21.71
C GLN A 352 -12.17 -7.47 -21.25
N ARG A 353 -13.06 -8.35 -21.72
CA ARG A 353 -14.47 -8.34 -21.31
C ARG A 353 -14.64 -9.12 -20.01
N LEU A 354 -15.17 -8.46 -18.97
CA LEU A 354 -15.54 -9.11 -17.72
C LEU A 354 -17.06 -9.25 -17.65
N ASP A 355 -17.53 -10.46 -17.36
CA ASP A 355 -18.90 -10.71 -16.95
C ASP A 355 -18.95 -10.77 -15.41
N LEU A 356 -19.39 -9.68 -14.80
CA LEU A 356 -19.44 -9.52 -13.34
C LEU A 356 -20.75 -10.08 -12.80
N THR A 357 -20.64 -10.97 -11.82
CA THR A 357 -21.76 -11.52 -11.05
C THR A 357 -21.62 -11.14 -9.58
N VAL A 358 -22.66 -10.53 -9.03
CA VAL A 358 -22.83 -10.18 -7.61
C VAL A 358 -24.14 -10.75 -7.09
N PRO A 359 -24.36 -10.87 -5.76
CA PRO A 359 -25.65 -11.29 -5.24
C PRO A 359 -26.79 -10.38 -5.74
N ALA A 360 -27.96 -10.96 -6.00
CA ALA A 360 -29.12 -10.20 -6.46
C ALA A 360 -29.47 -9.09 -5.45
N GLY A 361 -29.67 -7.87 -5.97
CA GLY A 361 -29.95 -6.69 -5.15
C GLY A 361 -28.73 -6.05 -4.48
N ALA A 362 -27.51 -6.59 -4.63
CA ALA A 362 -26.30 -6.01 -4.03
C ALA A 362 -25.86 -4.69 -4.69
N ALA A 363 -26.25 -4.46 -5.95
CA ALA A 363 -26.07 -3.22 -6.68
C ALA A 363 -27.10 -3.15 -7.81
N THR A 364 -27.56 -1.95 -8.12
CA THR A 364 -28.41 -1.67 -9.30
C THR A 364 -27.59 -1.24 -10.51
N GLN A 365 -26.41 -0.68 -10.26
CA GLN A 365 -25.46 -0.21 -11.27
C GLN A 365 -24.04 -0.26 -10.71
N PHE A 366 -23.05 -0.43 -11.59
CA PHE A 366 -21.64 -0.14 -11.28
C PHE A 366 -21.17 1.10 -12.03
N VAL A 367 -20.58 2.06 -11.30
CA VAL A 367 -19.86 3.19 -11.89
C VAL A 367 -18.39 2.81 -12.02
N LYS A 368 -17.82 2.91 -13.22
CA LYS A 368 -16.42 2.58 -13.51
C LYS A 368 -15.55 3.84 -13.49
N TYR A 369 -14.41 3.76 -12.82
CA TYR A 369 -13.33 4.74 -12.88
C TYR A 369 -12.05 4.08 -13.40
N THR A 370 -11.36 4.67 -14.37
CA THR A 370 -10.17 4.07 -15.01
C THR A 370 -8.94 4.97 -14.90
N THR A 371 -7.78 4.34 -14.67
CA THR A 371 -6.46 4.92 -14.90
C THR A 371 -5.74 4.10 -15.97
N SER A 372 -5.28 4.76 -17.02
CA SER A 372 -4.55 4.18 -18.15
C SER A 372 -3.44 5.15 -18.58
N SER A 373 -2.83 4.97 -19.76
CA SER A 373 -1.95 5.99 -20.34
C SER A 373 -2.65 7.34 -20.55
N SER A 374 -3.95 7.34 -20.90
CA SER A 374 -4.72 8.54 -21.25
C SER A 374 -5.73 9.00 -20.19
N LEU A 375 -6.12 8.13 -19.24
CA LEU A 375 -7.08 8.45 -18.19
C LEU A 375 -6.43 8.46 -16.80
N ASN A 376 -6.94 9.31 -15.91
CA ASN A 376 -6.43 9.54 -14.55
C ASN A 376 -7.56 9.41 -13.53
N ALA A 377 -7.82 8.20 -13.02
CA ALA A 377 -8.93 7.87 -12.13
C ALA A 377 -10.28 8.49 -12.56
N GLY A 378 -10.48 8.56 -13.88
CA GLY A 378 -11.56 9.29 -14.51
C GLY A 378 -12.79 8.42 -14.70
N TYR A 379 -13.98 9.03 -14.69
CA TYR A 379 -15.22 8.33 -15.01
C TYR A 379 -15.13 7.67 -16.38
N ALA A 380 -15.50 6.40 -16.45
CA ALA A 380 -15.36 5.56 -17.64
C ALA A 380 -16.64 4.75 -17.93
N GLY A 381 -17.79 5.24 -17.46
CA GLY A 381 -19.11 4.68 -17.75
C GLY A 381 -19.85 4.15 -16.53
N ALA A 382 -21.13 3.88 -16.72
CA ALA A 382 -22.02 3.30 -15.73
C ALA A 382 -22.76 2.11 -16.35
N TYR A 383 -22.79 0.99 -15.62
CA TYR A 383 -23.20 -0.32 -16.15
C TYR A 383 -24.34 -0.89 -15.31
N THR A 384 -25.53 -0.97 -15.89
CA THR A 384 -26.74 -1.46 -15.20
C THR A 384 -26.59 -2.94 -14.84
N VAL A 385 -26.99 -3.28 -13.63
CA VAL A 385 -26.99 -4.66 -13.12
C VAL A 385 -28.40 -5.23 -13.23
N SER A 386 -28.55 -6.35 -13.94
CA SER A 386 -29.82 -7.08 -14.06
C SER A 386 -29.66 -8.49 -13.50
N GLY A 387 -30.50 -8.87 -12.55
CA GLY A 387 -30.42 -10.18 -11.90
C GLY A 387 -29.07 -10.47 -11.23
N GLY A 388 -28.38 -9.43 -10.73
CA GLY A 388 -27.03 -9.55 -10.15
C GLY A 388 -25.90 -9.66 -11.18
N LYS A 389 -26.16 -9.42 -12.47
CA LYS A 389 -25.18 -9.56 -13.54
C LYS A 389 -25.01 -8.28 -14.35
N THR A 390 -23.78 -8.02 -14.79
CA THR A 390 -23.44 -6.99 -15.78
C THR A 390 -22.20 -7.40 -16.57
N SER A 391 -22.02 -6.85 -17.77
CA SER A 391 -20.81 -7.03 -18.57
C SER A 391 -20.15 -5.68 -18.83
N LEU A 392 -18.82 -5.64 -18.80
CA LEU A 392 -18.05 -4.45 -19.13
C LEU A 392 -16.68 -4.80 -19.70
N TYR A 393 -16.00 -3.80 -20.27
CA TYR A 393 -14.61 -3.93 -20.71
C TYR A 393 -13.66 -3.22 -19.76
N ILE A 394 -12.51 -3.86 -19.51
CA ILE A 394 -11.32 -3.27 -18.90
C ILE A 394 -10.34 -2.95 -20.00
N ASP A 395 -9.87 -1.71 -20.04
CA ASP A 395 -9.02 -1.20 -21.12
C ASP A 395 -7.62 -1.85 -21.08
N PRO A 396 -6.90 -1.93 -22.22
CA PRO A 396 -5.51 -2.36 -22.27
C PRO A 396 -4.66 -1.60 -21.27
N GLN A 397 -3.73 -2.30 -20.61
CA GLN A 397 -2.74 -1.71 -19.70
C GLN A 397 -3.41 -0.65 -18.83
N SER A 398 -4.33 -1.08 -17.96
CA SER A 398 -5.13 -0.18 -17.14
C SER A 398 -5.48 -0.79 -15.78
N ILE A 399 -5.85 0.08 -14.85
CA ILE A 399 -6.53 -0.29 -13.61
C ILE A 399 -7.89 0.40 -13.60
N ALA A 400 -8.93 -0.35 -13.22
CA ALA A 400 -10.28 0.15 -13.12
C ALA A 400 -10.94 -0.23 -11.79
N THR A 401 -11.70 0.70 -11.24
CA THR A 401 -12.51 0.48 -10.04
C THR A 401 -13.98 0.61 -10.37
N LEU A 402 -14.75 -0.40 -10.00
CA LEU A 402 -16.19 -0.49 -10.15
C LEU A 402 -16.82 -0.25 -8.79
N VAL A 403 -17.63 0.79 -8.66
CA VAL A 403 -18.33 1.13 -7.42
C VAL A 403 -19.82 0.87 -7.59
N GLY A 404 -20.37 -0.06 -6.81
CA GLY A 404 -21.80 -0.39 -6.81
C GLY A 404 -22.64 0.76 -6.26
N GLN A 405 -23.80 1.00 -6.89
CA GLN A 405 -24.83 1.98 -6.50
C GLN A 405 -26.13 1.31 -6.10
#